data_AF-A0A7C1YNP5-F1
#
_entry.id   AF-A0A7C1YNP5-F1
#
_cell.length_a   1.000
_cell.length_b   1.000
_cell.length_c   1.000
_cell.angle_alpha   90.00
_cell.angle_beta   90.00
_cell.angle_gamma   90.00
#
_symmetry.space_group_name_H-M   'P 1'
#
loop_
_entity.id
_entity.type
_entity.pdbx_description
1 polymer ?
#
loop_
_entity_poly.entity_id
_entity_poly.type
_entity_poly.pdbx_seq_one_letter_code
_entity_poly.pdbx_strand_id
1 'polypeptide(L)'
;MRIVFAVHHLPPRYTGGAELRTLRTASQMRGRGHEVEVICVEHTDRGPEGGVAWEDGLYDGIPVRRLSFDLAAVPDRFRWEYDNVWIGVHLRQYLAERAPDLFHLIGGYLISGRALRVAQEMGIPTVLTLTDFWFLCPRIHMWRSDGRLCQAVPEAAACVRCMAEERRRYRLPGRIAPGLADVFWRSRKGLVDRIEARRAFLLEVLDGTDCIVSPSQFLRQFFVRAGVVPEKVVFIRQGRDFPTLRPEDLNKPASPCLRVGYIGQIAPHKGIHVLFAAARLLAGAPLQVRAYGDTSGFPRYVAGLRRLIRGDGRMGLNGAFSKEMLSRVLRELDVVVVPSLWYENSPNVILEAFAHCTPVIVSNVGGMAEMV
;
A
#
# COMPACT_ATOMS: atom_id res chain seq x y z
N MET A 1 22.85 -17.93 3.76
CA MET A 1 22.51 -17.09 2.60
C MET A 1 22.56 -15.64 3.00
N ARG A 2 23.01 -14.78 2.09
CA ARG A 2 22.96 -13.33 2.16
C ARG A 2 21.79 -12.81 1.34
N ILE A 3 20.90 -12.07 1.98
CA ILE A 3 19.65 -11.57 1.40
C ILE A 3 19.64 -10.05 1.47
N VAL A 4 19.48 -9.40 0.32
CA VAL A 4 19.26 -7.95 0.24
C VAL A 4 17.78 -7.70 0.01
N PHE A 5 17.12 -7.06 0.97
CA PHE A 5 15.75 -6.58 0.81
C PHE A 5 15.75 -5.16 0.26
N ALA A 6 14.84 -4.84 -0.64
CA ALA A 6 14.60 -3.48 -1.10
C ALA A 6 13.15 -3.06 -0.80
N VAL A 7 12.96 -1.80 -0.39
CA VAL A 7 11.62 -1.25 -0.12
C VAL A 7 11.60 0.26 -0.38
N HIS A 8 10.43 0.83 -0.59
CA HIS A 8 10.28 2.24 -0.90
C HIS A 8 10.73 3.17 0.22
N HIS A 9 10.36 2.89 1.47
CA HIS A 9 10.76 3.68 2.64
C HIS A 9 11.05 2.75 3.83
N LEU A 10 11.52 3.32 4.94
CA LEU A 10 11.72 2.59 6.19
C LEU A 10 11.60 3.53 7.42
N PRO A 11 11.26 3.00 8.61
CA PRO A 11 11.43 3.71 9.86
C PRO A 11 12.88 4.22 10.10
N PRO A 12 13.07 5.23 10.97
CA PRO A 12 12.06 5.85 11.85
C PRO A 12 11.18 6.91 11.16
N ARG A 13 11.57 7.40 9.98
CA ARG A 13 10.88 8.54 9.33
C ARG A 13 9.54 8.16 8.72
N TYR A 14 9.47 6.99 8.10
CA TYR A 14 8.28 6.53 7.40
C TYR A 14 7.82 5.21 7.99
N THR A 15 6.55 5.14 8.38
CA THR A 15 5.97 3.91 8.93
C THR A 15 4.69 3.59 8.18
N GLY A 16 4.71 2.48 7.45
CA GLY A 16 3.59 1.98 6.68
C GLY A 16 3.54 0.45 6.65
N GLY A 17 2.58 -0.08 5.88
CA GLY A 17 2.33 -1.53 5.84
C GLY A 17 3.46 -2.32 5.18
N ALA A 18 4.10 -1.76 4.14
CA ALA A 18 5.18 -2.42 3.42
C ALA A 18 6.49 -2.37 4.21
N GLU A 19 6.80 -1.23 4.81
CA GLU A 19 8.01 -0.98 5.58
C GLU A 19 8.06 -1.88 6.81
N LEU A 20 6.96 -1.94 7.56
CA LEU A 20 6.84 -2.86 8.69
C LEU A 20 6.85 -4.33 8.24
N ARG A 21 6.38 -4.63 7.02
CA ARG A 21 6.50 -5.99 6.46
C ARG A 21 7.95 -6.34 6.16
N THR A 22 8.69 -5.42 5.55
CA THR A 22 10.10 -5.60 5.23
C THR A 22 10.89 -5.88 6.50
N LEU A 23 10.72 -5.05 7.54
CA LEU A 23 11.39 -5.25 8.82
C LEU A 23 11.05 -6.59 9.47
N ARG A 24 9.77 -6.98 9.50
CA ARG A 24 9.37 -8.29 10.03
C ARG A 24 10.00 -9.44 9.25
N THR A 25 9.95 -9.37 7.92
CA THR A 25 10.50 -10.43 7.05
C THR A 25 12.01 -10.53 7.22
N ALA A 26 12.72 -9.39 7.17
CA ALA A 26 14.15 -9.30 7.37
C ALA A 26 14.58 -9.82 8.76
N SER A 27 13.89 -9.42 9.82
CA SER A 27 14.15 -9.88 11.19
C SER A 27 13.96 -11.39 11.33
N GLN A 28 12.87 -11.94 10.78
CA GLN A 28 12.60 -13.38 10.82
C GLN A 28 13.63 -14.19 10.01
N MET A 29 14.09 -13.68 8.86
CA MET A 29 15.16 -14.33 8.10
C MET A 29 16.50 -14.29 8.84
N ARG A 30 16.83 -13.17 9.47
CA ARG A 30 18.03 -13.06 10.32
C ARG A 30 17.97 -14.03 11.51
N GLY A 31 16.81 -14.15 12.16
CA GLY A 31 16.59 -15.12 13.25
C GLY A 31 16.75 -16.59 12.83
N ARG A 32 16.66 -16.89 11.53
CA ARG A 32 16.92 -18.22 10.95
C ARG A 32 18.37 -18.41 10.49
N GLY A 33 19.27 -17.47 10.81
CA GLY A 33 20.70 -17.54 10.50
C GLY A 33 21.09 -17.00 9.12
N HIS A 34 20.22 -16.26 8.44
CA HIS A 34 20.57 -15.56 7.21
C HIS A 34 21.27 -14.22 7.48
N GLU A 35 22.23 -13.85 6.64
CA GLU A 35 22.77 -12.49 6.60
C GLU A 35 21.77 -11.60 5.86
N VAL A 36 21.35 -10.49 6.46
CA VAL A 36 20.28 -9.66 5.93
C VAL A 36 20.69 -8.20 5.91
N GLU A 37 20.49 -7.55 4.76
CA GLU A 37 20.64 -6.10 4.59
C GLU A 37 19.37 -5.53 3.94
N VAL A 38 19.06 -4.27 4.22
CA VAL A 38 17.91 -3.56 3.64
C VAL A 38 18.37 -2.32 2.90
N ILE A 39 17.84 -2.09 1.70
CA ILE A 39 17.99 -0.83 0.98
C ILE A 39 16.62 -0.14 0.83
N CYS A 40 16.57 1.16 1.10
CA CYS A 40 15.33 1.93 0.97
C CYS A 40 15.57 3.35 0.48
N VAL A 41 14.51 4.04 0.03
CA VAL A 41 14.57 5.47 -0.28
C VAL A 41 14.26 6.27 0.98
N GLU A 42 15.12 7.22 1.33
CA GLU A 42 14.90 8.19 2.39
C GLU A 42 14.36 9.50 1.81
N HIS A 43 14.87 9.94 0.66
CA HIS A 43 14.43 11.16 -0.01
C HIS A 43 14.33 11.07 -1.52
N THR A 44 13.35 11.80 -2.05
CA THR A 44 13.12 11.98 -3.49
C THR A 44 13.18 13.44 -3.93
N ASP A 45 13.49 14.35 -3.00
CA ASP A 45 13.50 15.81 -3.16
C ASP A 45 14.83 16.44 -2.74
N ARG A 46 15.81 15.63 -2.35
CA ARG A 46 17.16 16.07 -2.01
C ARG A 46 18.17 14.99 -2.37
N GLY A 47 19.28 15.40 -2.96
CA GLY A 47 20.36 14.52 -3.37
C GLY A 47 21.34 15.23 -4.30
N PRO A 48 22.42 14.56 -4.72
CA PRO A 48 23.39 15.12 -5.63
C PRO A 48 22.79 15.25 -7.03
N GLU A 49 23.28 16.22 -7.79
CA GLU A 49 22.93 16.34 -9.20
C GLU A 49 23.48 15.13 -9.97
N GLY A 50 22.63 14.51 -10.81
CA GLY A 50 23.06 13.39 -11.64
C GLY A 50 23.24 12.04 -10.92
N GLY A 51 22.77 11.88 -9.68
CA GLY A 51 23.00 10.62 -8.94
C GLY A 51 22.16 10.40 -7.70
N VAL A 52 22.62 9.47 -6.87
CA VAL A 52 22.03 9.09 -5.58
C VAL A 52 23.09 9.28 -4.50
N ALA A 53 22.75 9.99 -3.41
CA ALA A 53 23.50 9.93 -2.16
C ALA A 53 22.96 8.80 -1.30
N TRP A 54 23.78 8.26 -0.41
CA TRP A 54 23.34 7.23 0.52
C TRP A 54 23.95 7.37 1.91
N GLU A 55 23.25 6.83 2.89
CA GLU A 55 23.69 6.72 4.28
C GLU A 55 23.49 5.27 4.73
N ASP A 56 24.54 4.69 5.33
CA ASP A 56 24.47 3.38 5.95
C ASP A 56 24.25 3.51 7.45
N GLY A 57 23.43 2.63 8.02
CA GLY A 57 23.18 2.60 9.46
C GLY A 57 22.54 1.30 9.91
N LEU A 58 22.14 1.26 11.18
CA LEU A 58 21.41 0.13 11.76
C LEU A 58 19.99 0.56 12.13
N TYR A 59 19.02 -0.30 11.87
CA TYR A 59 17.67 -0.17 12.41
C TYR A 59 17.25 -1.51 13.02
N ASP A 60 16.98 -1.56 14.33
CA ASP A 60 16.73 -2.79 15.09
C ASP A 60 17.81 -3.89 14.84
N GLY A 61 19.06 -3.43 14.76
CA GLY A 61 20.25 -4.23 14.47
C GLY A 61 20.36 -4.73 13.02
N ILE A 62 19.44 -4.37 12.13
CA ILE A 62 19.50 -4.72 10.71
C ILE A 62 20.30 -3.64 9.98
N PRO A 63 21.35 -3.98 9.20
CA PRO A 63 22.01 -3.05 8.30
C PRO A 63 21.03 -2.47 7.28
N VAL A 64 21.01 -1.14 7.18
CA VAL A 64 20.15 -0.42 6.26
C VAL A 64 20.94 0.63 5.49
N ARG A 65 20.84 0.58 4.16
CA ARG A 65 21.28 1.65 3.26
C ARG A 65 20.11 2.52 2.82
N ARG A 66 20.22 3.82 3.03
CA ARG A 66 19.18 4.83 2.75
C ARG A 66 19.56 5.70 1.57
N LEU A 67 18.79 5.65 0.50
CA LEU A 67 19.03 6.38 -0.74
C LEU A 67 18.32 7.73 -0.77
N SER A 68 19.02 8.77 -1.22
CA SER A 68 18.47 10.12 -1.40
C SER A 68 18.82 10.64 -2.79
N PHE A 69 17.82 11.08 -3.55
CA PHE A 69 17.97 11.68 -4.88
C PHE A 69 16.91 12.76 -5.09
N ASP A 70 17.11 13.66 -6.06
CA ASP A 70 16.12 14.68 -6.40
C ASP A 70 15.41 14.35 -7.73
N LEU A 71 14.12 13.99 -7.64
CA LEU A 71 13.27 13.74 -8.81
C LEU A 71 12.92 15.00 -9.60
N ALA A 72 13.19 16.21 -9.09
CA ALA A 72 13.06 17.43 -9.87
C ALA A 72 14.24 17.65 -10.82
N ALA A 73 15.41 17.08 -10.51
CA ALA A 73 16.64 17.20 -11.28
C ALA A 73 16.78 16.15 -12.41
N VAL A 74 15.83 15.21 -12.55
CA VAL A 74 15.89 14.16 -13.57
C VAL A 74 15.32 14.63 -14.91
N PRO A 75 15.81 14.12 -16.06
CA PRO A 75 15.35 14.57 -17.39
C PRO A 75 13.88 14.22 -17.69
N ASP A 76 13.41 13.05 -17.26
CA ASP A 76 12.03 12.59 -17.42
C ASP A 76 11.51 12.04 -16.09
N ARG A 77 10.86 12.91 -15.31
CA ARG A 77 10.30 12.55 -14.01
C ARG A 77 9.35 11.35 -14.09
N PHE A 78 8.53 11.25 -15.13
CA PHE A 78 7.55 10.16 -15.24
C PHE A 78 8.24 8.82 -15.48
N ARG A 79 9.24 8.78 -16.36
CA ARG A 79 10.02 7.55 -16.57
C ARG A 79 10.82 7.17 -15.33
N TRP A 80 11.40 8.13 -14.62
CA TRP A 80 12.24 7.87 -13.45
C TRP A 80 11.46 7.40 -12.22
N GLU A 81 10.12 7.51 -12.23
CA GLU A 81 9.30 6.87 -11.20
C GLU A 81 9.37 5.34 -11.27
N TYR A 82 9.56 4.75 -12.47
CA TYR A 82 9.55 3.30 -12.66
C TYR A 82 10.85 2.72 -13.23
N ASP A 83 11.65 3.54 -13.92
CA ASP A 83 12.93 3.18 -14.53
C ASP A 83 14.02 4.18 -14.13
N ASN A 84 14.29 4.27 -12.82
CA ASN A 84 15.29 5.22 -12.31
C ASN A 84 16.73 4.74 -12.57
N VAL A 85 17.39 5.36 -13.53
CA VAL A 85 18.77 5.00 -13.92
C VAL A 85 19.76 5.20 -12.78
N TRP A 86 19.61 6.25 -11.96
CA TRP A 86 20.54 6.53 -10.86
C TRP A 86 20.47 5.46 -9.78
N ILE A 87 19.25 5.02 -9.42
CA ILE A 87 19.06 3.87 -8.52
C ILE A 87 19.70 2.62 -9.14
N GLY A 88 19.53 2.41 -10.44
CA GLY A 88 20.10 1.26 -11.13
C GLY A 88 21.63 1.20 -11.08
N VAL A 89 22.31 2.33 -11.32
CA VAL A 89 23.78 2.42 -11.23
C VAL A 89 24.25 2.11 -9.81
N HIS A 90 23.63 2.74 -8.81
CA HIS A 90 23.98 2.51 -7.41
C HIS A 90 23.74 1.06 -6.98
N LEU A 91 22.58 0.48 -7.33
CA LEU A 91 22.25 -0.90 -7.00
C LEU A 91 23.21 -1.89 -7.65
N ARG A 92 23.65 -1.66 -8.89
CA ARG A 92 24.62 -2.56 -9.54
C ARG A 92 25.92 -2.61 -8.77
N GLN A 93 26.43 -1.46 -8.35
CA GLN A 93 27.66 -1.36 -7.55
C GLN A 93 27.46 -2.05 -6.19
N TYR A 94 26.39 -1.71 -5.49
CA TYR A 94 26.10 -2.29 -4.18
C TYR A 94 25.92 -3.81 -4.23
N LEU A 95 25.16 -4.35 -5.20
CA LEU A 95 24.97 -5.78 -5.35
C LEU A 95 26.24 -6.51 -5.76
N ALA A 96 27.15 -5.88 -6.52
CA ALA A 96 28.45 -6.46 -6.87
C ALA A 96 29.38 -6.55 -5.65
N GLU A 97 29.38 -5.52 -4.80
CA GLU A 97 30.14 -5.50 -3.53
C GLU A 97 29.60 -6.52 -2.53
N ARG A 98 28.27 -6.61 -2.41
CA ARG A 98 27.61 -7.49 -1.45
C ARG A 98 27.48 -8.93 -1.91
N ALA A 99 27.46 -9.19 -3.22
CA ALA A 99 27.26 -10.53 -3.80
C ALA A 99 26.16 -11.35 -3.08
N PRO A 100 24.91 -10.86 -3.02
CA PRO A 100 23.85 -11.57 -2.31
C PRO A 100 23.39 -12.82 -3.07
N ASP A 101 22.95 -13.83 -2.33
CA ASP A 101 22.33 -15.04 -2.88
C ASP A 101 20.88 -14.78 -3.35
N LEU A 102 20.25 -13.71 -2.85
CA LEU A 102 18.87 -13.36 -3.12
C LEU A 102 18.64 -11.85 -3.03
N PHE A 103 17.97 -11.28 -4.03
CA PHE A 103 17.43 -9.93 -3.98
C PHE A 103 15.91 -9.96 -3.83
N HIS A 104 15.39 -9.40 -2.73
CA HIS A 104 13.96 -9.42 -2.42
C HIS A 104 13.38 -7.99 -2.41
N LEU A 105 12.70 -7.61 -3.48
CA LEU A 105 11.97 -6.34 -3.55
C LEU A 105 10.58 -6.46 -2.89
N ILE A 106 10.22 -5.52 -2.01
CA ILE A 106 8.89 -5.43 -1.37
C ILE A 106 8.19 -4.16 -1.83
N GLY A 107 7.19 -4.31 -2.70
CA GLY A 107 6.56 -3.23 -3.46
C GLY A 107 7.39 -2.82 -4.67
N GLY A 108 7.17 -1.62 -5.21
CA GLY A 108 8.00 -1.08 -6.30
C GLY A 108 7.97 0.44 -6.41
N TYR A 109 7.00 1.07 -5.73
CA TYR A 109 6.89 2.50 -5.58
C TYR A 109 8.22 3.11 -5.07
N LEU A 110 8.65 4.25 -5.64
CA LEU A 110 9.87 5.01 -5.33
C LEU A 110 11.22 4.33 -5.58
N ILE A 111 11.39 3.05 -5.23
CA ILE A 111 12.62 2.29 -5.49
C ILE A 111 12.73 1.83 -6.96
N SER A 112 11.60 1.90 -7.68
CA SER A 112 11.46 1.68 -9.13
C SER A 112 11.68 0.23 -9.58
N GLY A 113 11.12 -0.14 -10.74
CA GLY A 113 11.27 -1.47 -11.33
C GLY A 113 12.69 -1.73 -11.83
N ARG A 114 13.48 -0.66 -12.05
CA ARG A 114 14.92 -0.77 -12.35
C ARG A 114 15.68 -1.56 -11.27
N ALA A 115 15.25 -1.51 -10.01
CA ALA A 115 15.91 -2.24 -8.93
C ALA A 115 15.89 -3.76 -9.15
N LEU A 116 14.71 -4.31 -9.51
CA LEU A 116 14.59 -5.72 -9.89
C LEU A 116 15.36 -6.01 -11.18
N ARG A 117 15.23 -5.16 -12.20
CA ARG A 117 15.93 -5.33 -13.47
C ARG A 117 17.44 -5.48 -13.30
N VAL A 118 18.06 -4.68 -12.44
CA VAL A 118 19.51 -4.77 -12.20
C VAL A 118 19.89 -6.10 -11.57
N ALA A 119 19.14 -6.58 -10.57
CA ALA A 119 19.39 -7.88 -9.96
C ALA A 119 19.26 -9.03 -11.00
N GLN A 120 18.23 -8.96 -11.86
CA GLN A 120 18.00 -9.92 -12.95
C GLN A 120 19.15 -9.91 -13.98
N GLU A 121 19.59 -8.72 -14.42
CA GLU A 121 20.72 -8.56 -15.35
C GLU A 121 22.05 -9.06 -14.76
N MET A 122 22.16 -9.12 -13.42
CA MET A 122 23.31 -9.67 -12.72
C MET A 122 23.20 -11.18 -12.45
N GLY A 123 22.09 -11.82 -12.85
CA GLY A 123 21.83 -13.24 -12.59
C GLY A 123 21.58 -13.57 -11.10
N ILE A 124 21.24 -12.57 -10.29
CA ILE A 124 20.91 -12.77 -8.87
C ILE A 124 19.45 -13.23 -8.79
N PRO A 125 19.15 -14.35 -8.10
CA PRO A 125 17.77 -14.78 -7.88
C PRO A 125 16.91 -13.67 -7.25
N THR A 126 15.72 -13.47 -7.81
CA THR A 126 14.84 -12.34 -7.48
C THR A 126 13.49 -12.78 -6.91
N VAL A 127 13.11 -12.13 -5.81
CA VAL A 127 11.75 -12.26 -5.25
C VAL A 127 11.10 -10.89 -5.22
N LEU A 128 9.85 -10.81 -5.68
CA LEU A 128 9.02 -9.62 -5.54
C LEU A 128 7.84 -9.90 -4.63
N THR A 129 7.71 -9.17 -3.52
CA THR A 129 6.47 -9.15 -2.74
C THR A 129 5.58 -8.01 -3.21
N LEU A 130 4.39 -8.33 -3.72
CA LEU A 130 3.38 -7.35 -4.09
C LEU A 130 2.75 -6.74 -2.82
N THR A 131 2.64 -5.41 -2.79
CA THR A 131 2.00 -4.65 -1.72
C THR A 131 0.78 -3.87 -2.19
N ASP A 132 0.70 -3.60 -3.50
CA ASP A 132 -0.23 -2.71 -4.17
C ASP A 132 -0.26 -3.03 -5.68
N PHE A 133 -0.92 -2.19 -6.47
CA PHE A 133 -1.04 -2.36 -7.92
C PHE A 133 -0.08 -1.46 -8.69
N TRP A 134 0.99 -0.91 -8.09
CA TRP A 134 1.92 0.02 -8.74
C TRP A 134 2.46 -0.53 -10.06
N PHE A 135 2.79 -1.82 -10.14
CA PHE A 135 3.27 -2.44 -11.38
C PHE A 135 2.26 -2.34 -12.54
N LEU A 136 0.95 -2.30 -12.26
CA LEU A 136 -0.11 -2.24 -13.27
C LEU A 136 -0.75 -0.86 -13.40
N CYS A 137 -0.72 -0.06 -12.34
CA CYS A 137 -1.45 1.19 -12.19
C CYS A 137 -0.50 2.35 -11.89
N PRO A 138 -0.43 3.39 -12.74
CA PRO A 138 0.33 4.60 -12.43
C PRO A 138 -0.13 5.30 -11.14
N ARG A 139 -1.40 5.10 -10.76
CA ARG A 139 -1.98 5.60 -9.51
C ARG A 139 -1.92 4.60 -8.35
N ILE A 140 -1.26 3.45 -8.51
CA ILE A 140 -0.96 2.47 -7.44
C ILE A 140 -2.15 1.63 -6.93
N HIS A 141 -3.38 2.15 -6.99
CA HIS A 141 -4.49 1.60 -6.20
C HIS A 141 -5.69 1.09 -7.02
N MET A 142 -5.63 1.10 -8.36
CA MET A 142 -6.73 0.64 -9.25
C MET A 142 -8.11 1.25 -8.94
N TRP A 143 -8.10 2.51 -8.51
CA TRP A 143 -9.28 3.31 -8.19
C TRP A 143 -9.28 4.53 -9.09
N ARG A 144 -10.40 4.81 -9.76
CA ARG A 144 -10.49 5.84 -10.79
C ARG A 144 -10.73 7.23 -10.17
N SER A 145 -10.43 8.28 -10.94
CA SER A 145 -10.68 9.68 -10.55
C SER A 145 -12.16 9.98 -10.30
N ASP A 146 -13.05 9.19 -10.89
CA ASP A 146 -14.50 9.27 -10.73
C ASP A 146 -15.05 8.50 -9.51
N GLY A 147 -14.20 7.73 -8.81
CA GLY A 147 -14.55 6.93 -7.64
C GLY A 147 -14.87 5.46 -7.93
N ARG A 148 -14.86 5.01 -9.19
CA ARG A 148 -15.08 3.60 -9.56
C ARG A 148 -13.80 2.77 -9.44
N LEU A 149 -13.93 1.46 -9.27
CA LEU A 149 -12.79 0.54 -9.27
C LEU A 149 -12.49 0.02 -10.67
N CYS A 150 -11.21 -0.14 -10.99
CA CYS A 150 -10.78 -0.86 -12.18
C CYS A 150 -10.84 -2.37 -11.89
N GLN A 151 -11.70 -3.11 -12.59
CA GLN A 151 -11.79 -4.57 -12.43
C GLN A 151 -10.68 -5.33 -13.18
N ALA A 152 -10.10 -4.70 -14.20
CA ALA A 152 -8.97 -5.16 -14.97
C ALA A 152 -8.07 -3.96 -15.33
N VAL A 153 -6.90 -4.23 -15.92
CA VAL A 153 -6.01 -3.18 -16.42
C VAL A 153 -6.66 -2.52 -17.64
N PRO A 154 -7.00 -1.21 -17.59
CA PRO A 154 -7.69 -0.55 -18.70
C PRO A 154 -6.71 -0.19 -19.83
N GLU A 155 -7.23 0.31 -20.96
CA GLU A 155 -6.41 0.92 -22.02
C GLU A 155 -5.55 2.09 -21.49
N ALA A 156 -4.41 2.34 -22.13
CA ALA A 156 -3.50 3.41 -21.73
C ALA A 156 -4.16 4.80 -21.77
N ALA A 157 -5.00 5.09 -22.77
CA ALA A 157 -5.75 6.35 -22.85
C ALA A 157 -6.70 6.56 -21.65
N ALA A 158 -7.32 5.49 -21.14
CA ALA A 158 -8.17 5.56 -19.96
C ALA A 158 -7.34 5.87 -18.69
N CYS A 159 -6.10 5.37 -18.60
CA CYS A 159 -5.17 5.75 -17.54
C CYS A 159 -4.75 7.23 -17.64
N VAL A 160 -4.45 7.73 -18.85
CA VAL A 160 -4.14 9.16 -19.08
C VAL A 160 -5.29 10.04 -18.60
N ARG A 161 -6.52 9.71 -19.01
CA ARG A 161 -7.74 10.39 -18.55
C ARG A 161 -7.86 10.37 -17.02
N CYS A 162 -7.71 9.18 -16.43
CA CYS A 162 -7.83 8.98 -14.98
C CYS A 162 -6.85 9.85 -14.20
N MET A 163 -5.58 9.91 -14.63
CA MET A 163 -4.56 10.77 -14.00
C MET A 163 -4.86 12.26 -14.21
N ALA A 164 -5.29 12.67 -15.40
CA ALA A 164 -5.60 14.06 -15.67
C ALA A 164 -6.80 14.55 -14.84
N GLU A 165 -7.85 13.74 -14.73
CA GLU A 165 -9.08 14.07 -14.01
C GLU A 165 -8.93 14.07 -12.47
N GLU A 166 -7.76 13.81 -11.92
CA GLU A 166 -7.46 14.16 -10.52
C GLU A 166 -7.56 15.68 -10.30
N ARG A 167 -7.20 16.47 -11.32
CA ARG A 167 -7.32 17.92 -11.28
C ARG A 167 -8.76 18.32 -11.59
N ARG A 168 -9.35 19.13 -10.71
CA ARG A 168 -10.76 19.59 -10.82
C ARG A 168 -11.12 20.15 -12.21
N ARG A 169 -10.19 20.87 -12.85
CA ARG A 169 -10.39 21.48 -14.18
C ARG A 169 -10.66 20.47 -15.29
N TYR A 170 -10.14 19.25 -15.19
CA TYR A 170 -10.39 18.19 -16.17
C TYR A 170 -11.54 17.28 -15.74
N ARG A 171 -11.74 17.12 -14.42
CA ARG A 171 -12.81 16.27 -13.86
C ARG A 171 -14.20 16.79 -14.17
N LEU A 172 -14.42 18.11 -14.11
CA LEU A 172 -15.75 18.69 -14.31
C LEU A 172 -16.25 18.49 -15.76
N PRO A 173 -15.49 18.89 -16.81
CA PRO A 173 -15.88 18.60 -18.19
C PRO A 173 -16.02 17.10 -18.48
N GLY A 174 -15.11 16.27 -17.95
CA GLY A 174 -15.15 14.82 -18.15
C GLY A 174 -16.40 14.14 -17.59
N ARG A 175 -17.05 14.75 -16.58
CA ARG A 175 -18.35 14.28 -16.06
C ARG A 175 -19.53 14.72 -16.91
N ILE A 176 -19.46 15.89 -17.54
CA ILE A 176 -20.54 16.44 -18.37
C ILE A 176 -20.60 15.73 -19.72
N ALA A 177 -19.44 15.50 -20.36
CA ALA A 177 -19.35 14.90 -21.69
C ALA A 177 -18.30 13.77 -21.73
N PRO A 178 -18.59 12.59 -21.15
CA PRO A 178 -17.61 11.52 -20.99
C PRO A 178 -17.07 10.98 -22.33
N GLY A 179 -17.92 10.85 -23.36
CA GLY A 179 -17.51 10.35 -24.67
C GLY A 179 -16.54 11.29 -25.40
N LEU A 180 -16.78 12.61 -25.33
CA LEU A 180 -15.86 13.60 -25.89
C LEU A 180 -14.51 13.60 -25.16
N ALA A 181 -14.53 13.44 -23.84
CA ALA A 181 -13.31 13.31 -23.05
C ALA A 181 -12.50 12.06 -23.45
N ASP A 182 -13.16 10.92 -23.71
CA ASP A 182 -12.47 9.70 -24.15
C ASP A 182 -11.76 9.89 -25.50
N VAL A 183 -12.45 10.48 -26.48
CA VAL A 183 -11.85 10.81 -27.79
C VAL A 183 -10.68 11.79 -27.62
N PHE A 184 -10.84 12.82 -26.78
CA PHE A 184 -9.80 13.80 -26.51
C PHE A 184 -8.54 13.18 -25.87
N TRP A 185 -8.69 12.28 -24.90
CA TRP A 185 -7.53 11.68 -24.23
C TRP A 185 -6.87 10.60 -25.10
N ARG A 186 -7.63 9.89 -25.94
CA ARG A 186 -7.09 8.96 -26.94
C ARG A 186 -6.23 9.67 -27.99
N SER A 187 -6.54 10.91 -28.36
CA SER A 187 -5.72 11.66 -29.32
C SER A 187 -4.40 12.21 -28.75
N ARG A 188 -4.19 12.12 -27.42
CA ARG A 188 -2.94 12.53 -26.77
C ARG A 188 -1.87 11.45 -26.87
N LYS A 189 -1.49 11.09 -28.11
CA LYS A 189 -0.57 9.99 -28.42
C LYS A 189 0.69 9.98 -27.54
N GLY A 190 1.40 11.10 -27.42
CA GLY A 190 2.61 11.17 -26.59
C GLY A 190 2.41 10.93 -25.09
N LEU A 191 1.20 11.08 -24.53
CA LEU A 191 0.90 10.67 -23.15
C LEU A 191 0.49 9.20 -23.07
N VAL A 192 -0.25 8.72 -24.07
CA VAL A 192 -0.65 7.31 -24.21
C VAL A 192 0.60 6.43 -24.32
N ASP A 193 1.51 6.79 -25.25
CA ASP A 193 2.78 6.09 -25.48
C ASP A 193 3.62 5.99 -24.20
N ARG A 194 3.60 7.01 -23.32
CA ARG A 194 4.30 6.97 -22.03
C ARG A 194 3.69 5.95 -21.07
N ILE A 195 2.37 5.86 -20.99
CA ILE A 195 1.70 4.86 -20.16
C ILE A 195 1.96 3.45 -20.71
N GLU A 196 1.97 3.29 -22.03
CA GLU A 196 2.29 2.02 -22.69
C GLU A 196 3.74 1.62 -22.44
N ALA A 197 4.69 2.53 -22.59
CA ALA A 197 6.11 2.29 -22.28
C ALA A 197 6.33 1.88 -20.82
N ARG A 198 5.67 2.56 -19.86
CA ARG A 198 5.69 2.16 -18.45
C ARG A 198 5.17 0.74 -18.25
N ARG A 199 4.03 0.42 -18.88
CA ARG A 199 3.40 -0.89 -18.75
C ARG A 199 4.29 -1.97 -19.34
N ALA A 200 4.79 -1.78 -20.56
CA ALA A 200 5.67 -2.73 -21.23
C ALA A 200 6.89 -3.03 -20.37
N PHE A 201 7.57 -1.98 -19.90
CA PHE A 201 8.73 -2.12 -19.02
C PHE A 201 8.43 -2.89 -17.73
N LEU A 202 7.34 -2.55 -17.03
CA LEU A 202 7.04 -3.19 -15.74
C LEU A 202 6.55 -4.64 -15.91
N LEU A 203 5.83 -4.96 -17.00
CA LEU A 203 5.46 -6.33 -17.30
C LEU A 203 6.68 -7.18 -17.67
N GLU A 204 7.65 -6.62 -18.41
CA GLU A 204 8.93 -7.28 -18.70
C GLU A 204 9.71 -7.57 -17.41
N VAL A 205 9.78 -6.61 -16.48
CA VAL A 205 10.41 -6.83 -15.17
C VAL A 205 9.70 -7.92 -14.35
N LEU A 206 8.36 -7.95 -14.37
CA LEU A 206 7.61 -9.01 -13.69
C LEU A 206 7.87 -10.37 -14.33
N ASP A 207 7.96 -10.45 -15.65
CA ASP A 207 8.29 -11.71 -16.32
C ASP A 207 9.73 -12.16 -16.01
N GLY A 208 10.70 -11.24 -15.92
CA GLY A 208 12.06 -11.57 -15.50
C GLY A 208 12.20 -11.98 -14.02
N THR A 209 11.15 -11.86 -13.20
CA THR A 209 11.23 -12.14 -11.75
C THR A 209 11.03 -13.63 -11.46
N ASP A 210 11.93 -14.24 -10.68
CA ASP A 210 11.90 -15.69 -10.42
C ASP A 210 10.70 -16.12 -9.56
N CYS A 211 10.34 -15.32 -8.55
CA CYS A 211 9.19 -15.58 -7.68
C CYS A 211 8.48 -14.30 -7.26
N ILE A 212 7.17 -14.25 -7.43
CA ILE A 212 6.31 -13.13 -7.04
C ILE A 212 5.39 -13.59 -5.90
N VAL A 213 5.54 -12.98 -4.73
CA VAL A 213 4.71 -13.23 -3.56
C VAL A 213 3.52 -12.29 -3.54
N SER A 214 2.32 -12.84 -3.58
CA SER A 214 1.07 -12.12 -3.39
C SER A 214 0.49 -12.35 -1.98
N PRO A 215 0.16 -11.28 -1.22
CA PRO A 215 -0.49 -11.38 0.09
C PRO A 215 -1.95 -11.84 0.06
N SER A 216 -2.59 -11.83 -1.12
CA SER A 216 -3.98 -12.27 -1.33
C SER A 216 -4.15 -13.06 -2.61
N GLN A 217 -5.15 -13.95 -2.64
CA GLN A 217 -5.55 -14.65 -3.85
C GLN A 217 -6.16 -13.67 -4.86
N PHE A 218 -6.90 -12.66 -4.38
CA PHE A 218 -7.42 -11.58 -5.20
C PHE A 218 -6.31 -10.86 -5.97
N LEU A 219 -5.25 -10.41 -5.29
CA LEU A 219 -4.15 -9.69 -5.93
C LEU A 219 -3.38 -10.59 -6.89
N ARG A 220 -3.18 -11.88 -6.53
CA ARG A 220 -2.58 -12.89 -7.41
C ARG A 220 -3.37 -13.00 -8.71
N GLN A 221 -4.67 -13.26 -8.62
CA GLN A 221 -5.53 -13.40 -9.79
C GLN A 221 -5.59 -12.12 -10.62
N PHE A 222 -5.49 -10.94 -9.99
CA PHE A 222 -5.45 -9.68 -10.70
C PHE A 222 -4.21 -9.56 -11.59
N PHE A 223 -3.03 -9.90 -11.08
CA PHE A 223 -1.79 -9.90 -11.84
C PHE A 223 -1.76 -11.01 -12.89
N VAL A 224 -2.29 -12.20 -12.60
CA VAL A 224 -2.45 -13.28 -13.58
C VAL A 224 -3.33 -12.85 -14.75
N ARG A 225 -4.49 -12.24 -14.50
CA ARG A 225 -5.35 -11.69 -15.56
C ARG A 225 -4.69 -10.55 -16.34
N ALA A 226 -3.69 -9.89 -15.76
CA ALA A 226 -2.90 -8.86 -16.43
C ALA A 226 -1.77 -9.43 -17.29
N GLY A 227 -1.61 -10.76 -17.35
CA GLY A 227 -0.63 -11.45 -18.20
C GLY A 227 0.59 -11.99 -17.47
N VAL A 228 0.65 -11.91 -16.13
CA VAL A 228 1.77 -12.51 -15.38
C VAL A 228 1.61 -14.02 -15.28
N VAL A 229 2.69 -14.75 -15.51
CA VAL A 229 2.76 -16.22 -15.48
C VAL A 229 2.28 -16.76 -14.11
N PRO A 230 1.20 -17.56 -14.05
CA PRO A 230 0.59 -18.01 -12.79
C PRO A 230 1.52 -18.77 -11.84
N GLU A 231 2.47 -19.51 -12.40
CA GLU A 231 3.42 -20.37 -11.70
C GLU A 231 4.47 -19.54 -10.93
N LYS A 232 4.76 -18.33 -11.40
CA LYS A 232 5.66 -17.38 -10.72
C LYS A 232 4.97 -16.69 -9.55
N VAL A 233 3.64 -16.58 -9.55
CA VAL A 233 2.89 -15.85 -8.52
C VAL A 233 2.41 -16.79 -7.42
N VAL A 234 3.13 -16.83 -6.30
CA VAL A 234 2.77 -17.62 -5.12
C VAL A 234 1.92 -16.81 -4.16
N PHE A 235 0.89 -17.44 -3.60
CA PHE A 235 0.10 -16.83 -2.53
C PHE A 235 0.75 -17.10 -1.17
N ILE A 236 1.17 -16.05 -0.49
CA ILE A 236 1.66 -16.11 0.90
C ILE A 236 1.04 -14.96 1.66
N ARG A 237 0.07 -15.31 2.53
CA ARG A 237 -0.59 -14.33 3.40
C ARG A 237 0.43 -13.65 4.32
N GLN A 238 0.23 -12.35 4.55
CA GLN A 238 1.06 -11.62 5.50
C GLN A 238 0.81 -12.12 6.93
N GLY A 239 1.88 -12.52 7.61
CA GLY A 239 1.89 -12.70 9.06
C GLY A 239 2.04 -11.39 9.82
N ARG A 240 1.55 -11.38 11.06
CA ARG A 240 1.72 -10.28 12.01
C ARG A 240 2.12 -10.84 13.35
N ASP A 241 3.11 -10.20 13.97
CA ASP A 241 3.48 -10.50 15.35
C ASP A 241 2.43 -9.90 16.26
N PHE A 242 1.80 -10.75 17.06
CA PHE A 242 0.93 -10.32 18.15
C PHE A 242 1.72 -10.39 19.45
N PRO A 243 1.56 -9.40 20.35
CA PRO A 243 2.06 -9.57 21.72
C PRO A 243 1.42 -10.83 22.32
N THR A 244 2.08 -11.44 23.30
CA THR A 244 1.47 -12.53 24.08
C THR A 244 0.16 -12.04 24.67
N LEU A 245 -0.96 -12.48 24.07
CA LEU A 245 -2.30 -12.08 24.48
C LEU A 245 -2.63 -12.77 25.79
N ARG A 246 -3.03 -12.00 26.80
CA ARG A 246 -3.47 -12.55 28.07
C ARG A 246 -4.98 -12.84 28.01
N PRO A 247 -5.51 -13.76 28.83
CA PRO A 247 -6.95 -14.03 28.87
C PRO A 247 -7.80 -12.76 29.06
N GLU A 248 -7.30 -11.78 29.80
CA GLU A 248 -8.00 -10.50 30.04
C GLU A 248 -8.09 -9.63 28.78
N ASP A 249 -7.16 -9.78 27.84
CA ASP A 249 -7.14 -9.05 26.57
C ASP A 249 -8.21 -9.59 25.59
N LEU A 250 -8.65 -10.84 25.80
CA LEU A 250 -9.67 -11.52 25.00
C LEU A 250 -11.08 -11.41 25.61
N ASN A 251 -11.17 -11.12 26.92
CA ASN A 251 -12.45 -11.00 27.61
C ASN A 251 -13.12 -9.64 27.35
N LYS A 252 -14.16 -9.66 26.52
CA LYS A 252 -14.97 -8.48 26.18
C LYS A 252 -15.94 -8.13 27.32
N PRO A 253 -15.83 -6.94 27.95
CA PRO A 253 -16.76 -6.51 28.98
C PRO A 253 -18.19 -6.43 28.44
N ALA A 254 -19.17 -6.80 29.26
CA ALA A 254 -20.58 -6.64 28.92
C ALA A 254 -20.91 -5.14 28.72
N SER A 255 -21.75 -4.84 27.73
CA SER A 255 -22.15 -3.48 27.38
C SER A 255 -23.65 -3.43 27.11
N PRO A 256 -24.37 -2.38 27.54
CA PRO A 256 -25.78 -2.19 27.22
C PRO A 256 -26.03 -1.79 25.75
N CYS A 257 -24.95 -1.57 24.98
CA CYS A 257 -25.00 -1.20 23.57
C CYS A 257 -23.94 -1.95 22.75
N LEU A 258 -24.20 -2.13 21.46
CA LEU A 258 -23.22 -2.69 20.53
C LEU A 258 -22.10 -1.68 20.28
N ARG A 259 -20.84 -2.06 20.52
CA ARG A 259 -19.66 -1.22 20.32
C ARG A 259 -19.00 -1.55 18.98
N VAL A 260 -19.10 -0.63 18.04
CA VAL A 260 -18.59 -0.77 16.68
C VAL A 260 -17.34 0.08 16.50
N GLY A 261 -16.26 -0.53 16.06
CA GLY A 261 -14.97 0.14 15.87
C GLY A 261 -14.55 0.26 14.42
N TYR A 262 -13.91 1.36 14.06
CA TYR A 262 -13.03 1.45 12.90
C TYR A 262 -11.61 1.73 13.40
N ILE A 263 -10.61 1.00 12.91
CA ILE A 263 -9.20 1.22 13.26
C ILE A 263 -8.40 1.32 11.96
N GLY A 264 -7.76 2.47 11.75
CA GLY A 264 -6.90 2.70 10.58
C GLY A 264 -6.80 4.17 10.19
N GLN A 265 -6.15 4.45 9.07
CA GLN A 265 -6.00 5.81 8.58
C GLN A 265 -7.36 6.49 8.32
N ILE A 266 -7.55 7.74 8.75
CA ILE A 266 -8.80 8.47 8.48
C ILE A 266 -8.72 9.15 7.11
N ALA A 267 -9.06 8.39 6.07
CA ALA A 267 -9.00 8.85 4.67
C ALA A 267 -10.30 8.58 3.90
N PRO A 268 -10.61 9.35 2.83
CA PRO A 268 -11.82 9.15 2.03
C PRO A 268 -11.98 7.73 1.49
N HIS A 269 -10.90 7.14 0.99
CA HIS A 269 -10.92 5.79 0.40
C HIS A 269 -11.11 4.67 1.42
N LYS A 270 -10.93 4.94 2.72
CA LYS A 270 -11.17 3.99 3.81
C LYS A 270 -12.63 3.95 4.28
N GLY A 271 -13.50 4.81 3.73
CA GLY A 271 -14.96 4.67 3.85
C GLY A 271 -15.59 4.97 5.21
N ILE A 272 -14.89 5.63 6.14
CA ILE A 272 -15.44 5.98 7.47
C ILE A 272 -16.79 6.73 7.38
N HIS A 273 -16.95 7.59 6.37
CA HIS A 273 -18.21 8.29 6.10
C HIS A 273 -19.38 7.34 5.80
N VAL A 274 -19.13 6.18 5.19
CA VAL A 274 -20.15 5.14 4.95
C VAL A 274 -20.59 4.52 6.27
N LEU A 275 -19.64 4.18 7.14
CA LEU A 275 -19.93 3.66 8.49
C LEU A 275 -20.77 4.64 9.31
N PHE A 276 -20.38 5.92 9.36
CA PHE A 276 -21.15 6.93 10.08
C PHE A 276 -22.52 7.22 9.44
N ALA A 277 -22.62 7.22 8.11
CA ALA A 277 -23.91 7.36 7.44
C ALA A 277 -24.84 6.19 7.78
N ALA A 278 -24.33 4.95 7.80
CA ALA A 278 -25.10 3.77 8.18
C ALA A 278 -25.57 3.85 9.65
N ALA A 279 -24.71 4.29 10.57
CA ALA A 279 -25.06 4.44 11.98
C ALA A 279 -26.18 5.48 12.22
N ARG A 280 -26.29 6.51 11.36
CA ARG A 280 -27.41 7.47 11.39
C ARG A 280 -28.73 6.85 10.97
N LEU A 281 -28.73 5.90 10.03
CA LEU A 281 -29.94 5.18 9.62
C LEU A 281 -30.50 4.33 10.76
N LEU A 282 -29.62 3.89 11.68
CA LEU A 282 -29.96 3.12 12.87
C LEU A 282 -30.25 4.04 14.08
N ALA A 283 -30.95 5.16 13.87
CA ALA A 283 -31.29 6.08 14.96
C ALA A 283 -32.09 5.37 16.06
N GLY A 284 -31.72 5.59 17.33
CA GLY A 284 -32.37 4.97 18.49
C GLY A 284 -31.89 3.55 18.84
N ALA A 285 -31.13 2.88 17.97
CA ALA A 285 -30.51 1.60 18.31
C ALA A 285 -29.44 1.80 19.41
N PRO A 286 -29.34 0.88 20.40
CA PRO A 286 -28.31 0.90 21.42
C PRO A 286 -26.95 0.55 20.78
N LEU A 287 -26.31 1.56 20.22
CA LEU A 287 -25.11 1.47 19.39
C LEU A 287 -24.11 2.55 19.79
N GLN A 288 -22.84 2.21 19.82
CA GLN A 288 -21.73 3.15 19.89
C GLN A 288 -20.78 2.89 18.71
N VAL A 289 -20.36 3.94 18.01
CA VAL A 289 -19.40 3.85 16.91
C VAL A 289 -18.19 4.73 17.22
N ARG A 290 -17.00 4.14 17.20
CA ARG A 290 -15.72 4.83 17.46
C ARG A 290 -14.76 4.57 16.32
N ALA A 291 -14.19 5.64 15.75
CA ALA A 291 -13.19 5.56 14.71
C ALA A 291 -11.84 6.05 15.23
N TYR A 292 -10.86 5.17 15.18
CA TYR A 292 -9.49 5.39 15.65
C TYR A 292 -8.54 5.53 14.47
N GLY A 293 -7.71 6.56 14.51
CA GLY A 293 -6.76 6.91 13.47
C GLY A 293 -6.35 8.37 13.50
N ASP A 294 -5.20 8.67 12.89
CA ASP A 294 -4.76 10.06 12.75
C ASP A 294 -5.77 10.88 11.94
N THR A 295 -6.05 12.09 12.43
CA THR A 295 -7.00 13.03 11.82
C THR A 295 -6.31 14.19 11.10
N SER A 296 -4.98 14.25 11.13
CA SER A 296 -4.22 15.34 10.51
C SER A 296 -4.05 15.17 8.99
N GLY A 297 -3.97 13.92 8.50
CA GLY A 297 -3.68 13.65 7.08
C GLY A 297 -4.72 14.14 6.07
N PHE A 298 -6.00 14.24 6.44
CA PHE A 298 -7.09 14.66 5.52
C PHE A 298 -8.06 15.65 6.19
N PRO A 299 -7.64 16.90 6.46
CA PRO A 299 -8.39 17.83 7.32
C PRO A 299 -9.78 18.17 6.77
N ARG A 300 -9.93 18.32 5.44
CA ARG A 300 -11.24 18.58 4.81
C ARG A 300 -12.21 17.41 4.97
N TYR A 301 -11.71 16.18 4.86
CA TYR A 301 -12.52 14.97 5.03
C TYR A 301 -12.95 14.80 6.48
N VAL A 302 -12.01 14.99 7.42
CA VAL A 302 -12.28 14.96 8.87
C VAL A 302 -13.31 16.03 9.27
N ALA A 303 -13.21 17.25 8.73
CA ALA A 303 -14.22 18.28 8.96
C ALA A 303 -15.62 17.84 8.46
N GLY A 304 -15.69 17.14 7.34
CA GLY A 304 -16.91 16.51 6.83
C GLY A 304 -17.46 15.43 7.77
N LEU A 305 -16.60 14.55 8.29
CA LEU A 305 -16.99 13.52 9.27
C LEU A 305 -17.52 14.15 10.57
N ARG A 306 -16.84 15.18 11.11
CA ARG A 306 -17.29 15.93 12.29
C ARG A 306 -18.67 16.56 12.09
N ARG A 307 -18.96 17.05 10.88
CA ARG A 307 -20.28 17.57 10.53
C ARG A 307 -21.33 16.46 10.47
N LEU A 308 -20.98 15.31 9.89
CA LEU A 308 -21.88 14.15 9.75
C LEU A 308 -22.34 13.58 11.09
N ILE A 309 -21.44 13.55 12.09
CA ILE A 309 -21.72 13.01 13.43
C ILE A 309 -22.23 14.05 14.43
N ARG A 310 -22.34 15.32 14.02
CA ARG A 310 -22.75 16.42 14.93
C ARG A 310 -24.14 16.14 15.52
N GLY A 311 -24.24 16.25 16.84
CA GLY A 311 -25.49 16.04 17.57
C GLY A 311 -25.83 14.57 17.87
N ASP A 312 -25.00 13.61 17.46
CA ASP A 312 -25.19 12.19 17.78
C ASP A 312 -24.02 11.65 18.60
N GLY A 313 -24.18 11.61 19.93
CA GLY A 313 -23.14 11.17 20.88
C GLY A 313 -22.74 9.69 20.76
N ARG A 314 -23.49 8.91 19.99
CA ARG A 314 -23.15 7.51 19.69
C ARG A 314 -21.91 7.40 18.82
N MET A 315 -21.61 8.40 18.00
CA MET A 315 -20.49 8.36 17.05
C MET A 315 -19.32 9.25 17.49
N GLY A 316 -18.07 8.83 17.26
CA GLY A 316 -16.89 9.56 17.69
C GLY A 316 -15.64 9.29 16.85
N LEU A 317 -14.80 10.33 16.73
CA LEU A 317 -13.43 10.24 16.22
C LEU A 317 -12.47 10.30 17.41
N ASN A 318 -11.74 9.22 17.65
CA ASN A 318 -10.96 9.01 18.88
C ASN A 318 -9.46 9.28 18.70
N GLY A 319 -9.02 9.63 17.50
CA GLY A 319 -7.61 9.88 17.21
C GLY A 319 -6.78 8.59 17.10
N ALA A 320 -5.48 8.76 16.85
CA ALA A 320 -4.53 7.66 16.81
C ALA A 320 -4.21 7.17 18.24
N PHE A 321 -3.82 5.90 18.36
CA PHE A 321 -3.36 5.31 19.61
C PHE A 321 -2.06 4.54 19.38
N SER A 322 -1.28 4.32 20.45
CA SER A 322 -0.01 3.59 20.38
C SER A 322 -0.24 2.09 20.25
N LYS A 323 0.73 1.34 19.70
CA LYS A 323 0.56 -0.11 19.43
C LYS A 323 0.19 -0.89 20.69
N GLU A 324 0.68 -0.47 21.86
CA GLU A 324 0.46 -1.09 23.17
C GLU A 324 -1.01 -0.99 23.62
N MET A 325 -1.73 0.01 23.13
CA MET A 325 -3.15 0.21 23.45
C MET A 325 -4.09 -0.63 22.58
N LEU A 326 -3.58 -1.30 21.54
CA LEU A 326 -4.39 -2.08 20.59
C LEU A 326 -5.29 -3.11 21.28
N SER A 327 -4.73 -3.90 22.20
CA SER A 327 -5.48 -4.94 22.91
C SER A 327 -6.58 -4.36 23.76
N ARG A 328 -6.30 -3.24 24.46
CA ARG A 328 -7.32 -2.52 25.23
C ARG A 328 -8.42 -1.95 24.34
N VAL A 329 -8.08 -1.40 23.18
CA VAL A 329 -9.07 -0.87 22.23
C VAL A 329 -9.96 -1.99 21.69
N LEU A 330 -9.38 -3.09 21.19
CA LEU A 330 -10.14 -4.21 20.61
C LEU A 330 -10.99 -4.94 21.65
N ARG A 331 -10.54 -5.01 22.90
CA ARG A 331 -11.32 -5.53 24.03
C ARG A 331 -12.62 -4.74 24.25
N GLU A 332 -12.60 -3.43 23.99
CA GLU A 332 -13.74 -2.53 24.15
C GLU A 332 -14.66 -2.46 22.91
N LEU A 333 -14.43 -3.30 21.90
CA LEU A 333 -15.22 -3.33 20.68
C LEU A 333 -15.91 -4.68 20.53
N ASP A 334 -17.18 -4.69 20.17
CA ASP A 334 -17.91 -5.93 19.90
C ASP A 334 -17.75 -6.35 18.44
N VAL A 335 -17.53 -5.40 17.53
CA VAL A 335 -17.27 -5.65 16.11
C VAL A 335 -16.39 -4.56 15.52
N VAL A 336 -15.50 -4.93 14.61
CA VAL A 336 -14.71 -3.99 13.80
C VAL A 336 -15.29 -3.90 12.40
N VAL A 337 -15.42 -2.68 11.86
CA VAL A 337 -15.88 -2.45 10.49
C VAL A 337 -14.72 -1.91 9.66
N VAL A 338 -14.48 -2.51 8.50
CA VAL A 338 -13.49 -2.09 7.51
C VAL A 338 -14.23 -1.72 6.21
N PRO A 339 -14.79 -0.50 6.12
CA PRO A 339 -15.68 -0.10 5.03
C PRO A 339 -14.92 0.46 3.82
N SER A 340 -13.71 -0.04 3.55
CA SER A 340 -12.85 0.51 2.50
C SER A 340 -13.55 0.48 1.13
N LEU A 341 -13.38 1.56 0.37
CA LEU A 341 -13.99 1.78 -0.95
C LEU A 341 -13.07 1.39 -2.10
N TRP A 342 -11.81 1.11 -1.79
CA TRP A 342 -10.80 0.66 -2.73
C TRP A 342 -10.37 -0.78 -2.45
N TYR A 343 -9.53 -1.33 -3.32
CA TYR A 343 -8.93 -2.64 -3.08
C TYR A 343 -7.91 -2.54 -1.93
N GLU A 344 -8.26 -3.14 -0.80
CA GLU A 344 -7.29 -3.52 0.21
C GLU A 344 -6.72 -4.89 -0.15
N ASN A 345 -5.42 -5.08 -0.01
CA ASN A 345 -4.79 -6.34 -0.41
C ASN A 345 -4.72 -7.36 0.73
N SER A 346 -4.38 -6.93 1.95
CA SER A 346 -4.33 -7.76 3.15
C SER A 346 -4.27 -6.84 4.39
N PRO A 347 -5.38 -6.20 4.76
CA PRO A 347 -5.36 -5.17 5.81
C PRO A 347 -5.12 -5.79 7.19
N ASN A 348 -4.09 -5.29 7.87
CA ASN A 348 -3.64 -5.78 9.17
C ASN A 348 -4.73 -5.76 10.25
N VAL A 349 -5.64 -4.77 10.21
CA VAL A 349 -6.70 -4.62 11.20
C VAL A 349 -7.62 -5.84 11.29
N ILE A 350 -7.80 -6.58 10.19
CA ILE A 350 -8.59 -7.82 10.21
C ILE A 350 -7.86 -8.90 11.01
N LEU A 351 -6.55 -9.05 10.81
CA LEU A 351 -5.74 -9.98 11.59
C LEU A 351 -5.71 -9.59 13.07
N GLU A 352 -5.62 -8.28 13.36
CA GLU A 352 -5.67 -7.77 14.75
C GLU A 352 -7.01 -8.08 15.42
N ALA A 353 -8.12 -7.84 14.73
CA ALA A 353 -9.44 -8.14 15.25
C ALA A 353 -9.61 -9.65 15.51
N PHE A 354 -9.22 -10.51 14.55
CA PHE A 354 -9.28 -11.96 14.71
C PHE A 354 -8.42 -12.47 15.87
N ALA A 355 -7.19 -11.94 16.03
CA ALA A 355 -6.34 -12.29 17.16
C ALA A 355 -6.98 -11.94 18.51
N HIS A 356 -7.83 -10.91 18.57
CA HIS A 356 -8.56 -10.48 19.77
C HIS A 356 -10.01 -10.96 19.80
N CYS A 357 -10.34 -12.05 19.09
CA CYS A 357 -11.68 -12.63 19.04
C CYS A 357 -12.78 -11.60 18.73
N THR A 358 -12.47 -10.62 17.88
CA THR A 358 -13.39 -9.54 17.50
C THR A 358 -13.88 -9.81 16.08
N PRO A 359 -15.19 -10.03 15.87
CA PRO A 359 -15.73 -10.21 14.53
C PRO A 359 -15.53 -8.95 13.69
N VAL A 360 -15.50 -9.15 12.36
CA VAL A 360 -15.23 -8.07 11.40
C VAL A 360 -16.35 -8.01 10.35
N ILE A 361 -16.78 -6.79 10.01
CA ILE A 361 -17.64 -6.52 8.85
C ILE A 361 -16.79 -5.76 7.83
N VAL A 362 -16.72 -6.25 6.60
CA VAL A 362 -15.91 -5.65 5.54
C VAL A 362 -16.74 -5.32 4.31
N SER A 363 -16.28 -4.35 3.53
CA SER A 363 -16.74 -4.22 2.13
C SER A 363 -16.41 -5.50 1.37
N ASN A 364 -17.34 -6.00 0.54
CA ASN A 364 -17.11 -7.14 -0.34
C ASN A 364 -16.24 -6.74 -1.55
N VAL A 365 -14.99 -6.33 -1.29
CA VAL A 365 -14.07 -5.76 -2.27
C VAL A 365 -12.65 -6.24 -2.00
N GLY A 366 -12.01 -6.76 -3.04
CA GLY A 366 -10.58 -7.07 -3.06
C GLY A 366 -10.16 -8.14 -2.05
N GLY A 367 -8.95 -7.98 -1.51
CA GLY A 367 -8.36 -8.93 -0.56
C GLY A 367 -9.02 -8.95 0.83
N MET A 368 -9.92 -8.01 1.15
CA MET A 368 -10.71 -8.09 2.39
C MET A 368 -11.76 -9.20 2.35
N ALA A 369 -12.44 -9.34 1.22
CA ALA A 369 -13.56 -10.27 1.06
C ALA A 369 -13.12 -11.74 1.10
N GLU A 370 -11.83 -12.02 0.85
CA GLU A 370 -11.27 -13.37 1.04
C GLU A 370 -10.79 -13.63 2.47
N MET A 371 -10.79 -12.62 3.36
CA MET A 371 -10.36 -12.79 4.75
C MET A 371 -11.50 -13.11 5.71
N VAL A 372 -12.71 -12.68 5.37
CA VAL A 372 -13.93 -12.76 6.18
C VAL A 372 -14.96 -13.54 5.38
#